data_AF-A0A4R4G3C2-F1
#
_entry.id   AF-A0A4R4G3C2-F1
#
_cell.length_a   1.000
_cell.length_b   1.000
_cell.length_c   1.000
_cell.angle_alpha   90.00
_cell.angle_beta   90.00
_cell.angle_gamma   90.00
#
_symmetry.space_group_name_H-M   'P 1'
#
loop_
_entity.id
_entity.type
_entity.pdbx_description
1 polymer ?
#
loop_
_entity_poly.entity_id
_entity_poly.type
_entity_poly.pdbx_seq_one_letter_code
_entity_poly.pdbx_strand_id
1 'polypeptide(L)'
;MRCSAPMKKSTAGCSPTSKPISPVPLPRLSSGSRAISKRRRAASSTDSMPSNPSTAAGISNPPPRAPARLQHTCHTNVIQFPNLLQGACMRVNVLLSLALLSLSLSASTPIDKIVFEGNEKIPTKKLNALVQPYLGKTLDASTAERIAGDVESFYRKNNFSLAYASVASIDEKNRTVTVSIKKYTDFNRRSIGEMERRPLHKGLINRVFFTGNEKISTYRLMKEIEPLLGTEHNDDALAKLVKTVEDYYRSRRYELAYAEIAQADDNGIVTVAIKKYPSFKARYAREGKN
;
A
#
# COMPACT_ATOMS: atom_id res chain seq x y z
N MET A 1 41.67 -35.12 36.05
CA MET A 1 40.49 -35.01 36.94
C MET A 1 40.95 -34.81 38.38
N ARG A 2 40.84 -33.59 38.91
CA ARG A 2 40.57 -33.24 40.33
C ARG A 2 40.66 -31.71 40.45
N CYS A 3 39.51 -31.11 40.76
CA CYS A 3 39.38 -29.70 41.11
C CYS A 3 39.84 -29.49 42.56
N SER A 4 40.38 -28.32 42.87
CA SER A 4 40.07 -27.53 44.09
C SER A 4 40.73 -26.15 44.01
N ALA A 5 39.91 -25.11 44.22
CA ALA A 5 40.30 -23.71 44.44
C ALA A 5 40.81 -23.50 45.89
N PRO A 6 41.28 -22.31 46.34
CA PRO A 6 40.34 -21.20 46.66
C PRO A 6 40.87 -19.73 46.64
N MET A 7 39.89 -18.81 46.53
CA MET A 7 39.65 -17.52 47.25
C MET A 7 40.61 -16.28 47.29
N LYS A 8 39.95 -15.14 46.97
CA LYS A 8 39.83 -13.81 47.65
C LYS A 8 40.93 -12.71 47.53
N LYS A 9 40.50 -11.54 47.01
CA LYS A 9 40.44 -10.17 47.64
C LYS A 9 40.00 -9.16 46.56
N SER A 10 38.87 -8.44 46.66
CA SER A 10 38.58 -7.21 47.42
C SER A 10 39.48 -6.01 47.09
N THR A 11 38.92 -4.94 46.51
CA THR A 11 39.04 -3.53 46.96
C THR A 11 38.21 -2.54 46.11
N ALA A 12 37.60 -1.56 46.81
CA ALA A 12 37.26 -0.15 46.49
C ALA A 12 36.90 0.25 45.03
N GLY A 13 35.85 1.03 44.73
CA GLY A 13 35.30 2.20 45.44
C GLY A 13 35.76 3.48 44.73
N CYS A 14 34.85 4.21 44.06
CA CYS A 14 34.88 5.67 43.84
C CYS A 14 33.71 6.15 42.96
N SER A 15 32.80 6.91 43.57
CA SER A 15 31.90 7.86 42.88
C SER A 15 32.61 9.20 42.70
N PRO A 16 32.25 9.99 41.67
CA PRO A 16 32.10 11.43 41.92
C PRO A 16 30.82 12.03 41.30
N THR A 17 30.01 12.58 42.19
CA THR A 17 29.49 13.96 42.20
C THR A 17 29.13 14.65 40.87
N SER A 18 27.83 14.90 40.77
CA SER A 18 27.13 15.88 39.95
C SER A 18 27.62 17.32 40.15
N LYS A 19 27.65 18.10 39.06
CA LYS A 19 27.66 19.57 39.09
C LYS A 19 26.32 20.10 38.54
N PRO A 20 25.70 21.11 39.18
CA PRO A 20 24.48 21.73 38.69
C PRO A 20 24.81 22.71 37.55
N ILE A 21 24.09 22.58 36.43
CA ILE A 21 24.13 23.52 35.31
C ILE A 21 23.10 24.61 35.58
N SER A 22 23.58 25.85 35.66
CA SER A 22 22.77 27.06 35.79
C SER A 22 21.83 27.27 34.60
N PRO A 23 20.61 27.81 34.79
CA PRO A 23 19.66 28.03 33.70
C PRO A 23 20.08 29.19 32.81
N VAL A 24 20.15 28.93 31.50
CA VAL A 24 20.35 29.92 30.44
C VAL A 24 19.08 30.76 30.26
N PRO A 25 19.14 32.09 30.18
CA PRO A 25 17.98 32.95 30.01
C PRO A 25 17.41 32.86 28.59
N LEU A 26 16.09 32.68 28.48
CA LEU A 26 15.34 32.67 27.22
C LEU A 26 15.22 34.10 26.64
N PRO A 27 15.41 34.28 25.32
CA PRO A 27 15.11 35.56 24.66
C PRO A 27 13.60 35.80 24.58
N ARG A 28 13.22 37.05 24.87
CA ARG A 28 11.86 37.59 24.85
C ARG A 28 11.24 37.52 23.45
N LEU A 29 10.01 37.00 23.39
CA LEU A 29 9.11 37.10 22.24
C LEU A 29 8.70 38.57 22.02
N SER A 30 9.12 39.17 20.90
CA SER A 30 8.58 40.44 20.43
C SER A 30 7.27 40.20 19.69
N SER A 31 6.21 40.82 20.20
CA SER A 31 4.91 40.96 19.56
C SER A 31 5.02 41.77 18.26
N GLY A 32 4.63 41.14 17.14
CA GLY A 32 4.56 41.79 15.83
C GLY A 32 3.19 41.60 15.20
N SER A 33 2.25 42.47 15.56
CA SER A 33 0.98 42.67 14.88
C SER A 33 1.19 43.21 13.45
N ARG A 34 0.51 42.64 12.45
CA ARG A 34 0.11 43.29 11.17
C ARG A 34 -0.91 42.35 10.48
N ALA A 35 -2.21 42.62 10.51
CA ALA A 35 -2.96 43.62 9.73
C ALA A 35 -2.99 43.34 8.21
N ILE A 36 -4.12 42.75 7.79
CA ILE A 36 -5.00 43.14 6.67
C ILE A 36 -4.32 43.62 5.37
N SER A 37 -4.57 42.91 4.27
CA SER A 37 -4.84 43.56 2.99
C SER A 37 -5.77 42.73 2.11
N LYS A 38 -7.03 43.16 2.05
CA LYS A 38 -7.99 42.83 0.99
C LYS A 38 -7.50 43.50 -0.30
N ARG A 39 -7.31 42.74 -1.38
CA ARG A 39 -7.30 43.31 -2.73
C ARG A 39 -8.36 42.65 -3.61
N ARG A 40 -9.43 43.41 -3.81
CA ARG A 40 -10.36 43.33 -4.93
C ARG A 40 -9.64 43.68 -6.24
N ARG A 41 -9.93 42.92 -7.31
CA ARG A 41 -10.06 43.40 -8.71
C ARG A 41 -11.22 42.58 -9.28
N ALA A 42 -12.41 43.14 -9.50
CA ALA A 42 -12.81 44.11 -10.53
C ALA A 42 -12.68 43.54 -11.95
N ALA A 43 -13.85 43.41 -12.58
CA ALA A 43 -14.15 42.85 -13.87
C ALA A 43 -13.99 43.86 -15.02
N SER A 44 -13.83 43.34 -16.25
CA SER A 44 -14.29 43.92 -17.53
C SER A 44 -14.32 42.75 -18.53
N SER A 45 -15.46 42.21 -18.99
CA SER A 45 -16.46 42.73 -19.95
C SER A 45 -15.95 42.89 -21.39
N THR A 46 -16.84 42.57 -22.34
CA THR A 46 -16.77 42.57 -23.84
C THR A 46 -16.19 41.28 -24.44
N ASP A 47 -16.78 40.57 -25.40
CA ASP A 47 -17.86 40.92 -26.34
C ASP A 47 -18.46 39.65 -27.01
N SER A 48 -19.79 39.67 -27.17
CA SER A 48 -20.59 39.32 -28.35
C SER A 48 -20.32 38.06 -29.22
N MET A 49 -21.34 37.19 -29.22
CA MET A 49 -21.81 36.18 -30.19
C MET A 49 -21.74 36.61 -31.69
N PRO A 50 -21.71 35.66 -32.67
CA PRO A 50 -22.97 35.08 -33.18
C PRO A 50 -22.94 33.57 -33.48
N SER A 51 -24.16 33.06 -33.56
CA SER A 51 -24.62 31.70 -33.83
C SER A 51 -24.78 31.37 -35.33
N ASN A 52 -24.92 30.06 -35.59
CA ASN A 52 -25.60 29.35 -36.73
C ASN A 52 -24.67 28.50 -37.63
N PRO A 53 -25.21 27.54 -38.43
CA PRO A 53 -26.12 26.46 -38.06
C PRO A 53 -25.72 25.08 -38.66
N SER A 54 -26.34 24.02 -38.15
CA SER A 54 -26.81 22.77 -38.81
C SER A 54 -26.21 22.30 -40.16
N THR A 55 -25.64 21.10 -40.18
CA THR A 55 -25.80 20.15 -41.31
C THR A 55 -25.81 18.70 -40.81
N ALA A 56 -26.89 18.00 -41.14
CA ALA A 56 -27.09 16.57 -40.94
C ALA A 56 -26.53 15.74 -42.12
N ALA A 57 -25.89 14.62 -41.81
CA ALA A 57 -25.77 13.40 -42.63
C ALA A 57 -25.12 12.34 -41.72
N GLY A 58 -25.65 11.16 -41.42
CA GLY A 58 -26.52 10.30 -42.21
C GLY A 58 -25.70 9.25 -42.96
N ILE A 59 -24.96 8.38 -42.26
CA ILE A 59 -24.46 7.12 -42.86
C ILE A 59 -24.54 5.97 -41.84
N SER A 60 -25.34 4.98 -42.23
CA SER A 60 -25.62 3.69 -41.62
C SER A 60 -24.43 2.72 -41.64
N ASN A 61 -24.34 1.89 -40.59
CA ASN A 61 -23.44 0.73 -40.48
C ASN A 61 -23.65 -0.31 -41.60
N PRO A 62 -22.61 -1.07 -41.94
CA PRO A 62 -22.79 -2.50 -42.24
C PRO A 62 -22.10 -3.43 -41.21
N PRO A 63 -22.57 -4.69 -41.08
CA PRO A 63 -22.27 -5.64 -40.00
C PRO A 63 -21.00 -6.51 -40.27
N PRO A 64 -20.62 -7.46 -39.39
CA PRO A 64 -19.25 -7.96 -39.27
C PRO A 64 -18.92 -9.07 -40.28
N ARG A 65 -17.67 -9.10 -40.75
CA ARG A 65 -17.07 -10.23 -41.47
C ARG A 65 -16.27 -11.11 -40.51
N ALA A 66 -16.61 -12.40 -40.48
CA ALA A 66 -15.76 -13.51 -40.05
C ALA A 66 -16.07 -14.72 -40.97
N PRO A 67 -15.24 -15.77 -41.04
CA PRO A 67 -13.80 -15.89 -40.77
C PRO A 67 -13.03 -16.46 -41.98
N ALA A 68 -11.74 -16.09 -42.12
CA ALA A 68 -10.85 -16.74 -43.08
C ALA A 68 -10.28 -18.04 -42.48
N ARG A 69 -10.63 -19.13 -43.15
CA ARG A 69 -10.20 -20.52 -42.94
C ARG A 69 -8.77 -20.67 -43.47
N LEU A 70 -7.80 -20.91 -42.59
CA LEU A 70 -6.46 -21.37 -42.99
C LEU A 70 -6.27 -22.81 -42.49
N GLN A 71 -6.18 -23.70 -43.48
CA GLN A 71 -5.82 -25.10 -43.34
C GLN A 71 -4.28 -25.18 -43.24
N HIS A 72 -3.75 -25.84 -42.20
CA HIS A 72 -2.42 -26.43 -42.26
C HIS A 72 -2.42 -27.77 -41.51
N THR A 73 -2.52 -28.81 -42.33
CA THR A 73 -1.87 -30.12 -42.26
C THR A 73 -1.13 -30.50 -40.96
N CYS A 74 -1.70 -31.43 -40.20
CA CYS A 74 -0.98 -32.25 -39.25
C CYS A 74 -0.30 -33.42 -39.99
N HIS A 75 1.00 -33.59 -39.80
CA HIS A 75 1.72 -34.79 -40.22
C HIS A 75 1.36 -35.97 -39.31
N THR A 76 0.79 -36.98 -39.94
CA THR A 76 0.55 -38.33 -39.42
C THR A 76 1.88 -39.03 -39.19
N ASN A 77 2.15 -39.50 -37.96
CA ASN A 77 3.09 -40.59 -37.74
C ASN A 77 2.31 -41.82 -37.28
N VAL A 78 2.39 -42.83 -38.12
CA VAL A 78 1.80 -44.15 -38.01
C VAL A 78 2.63 -44.96 -37.01
N ILE A 79 2.02 -45.42 -35.93
CA ILE A 79 2.46 -46.63 -35.24
C ILE A 79 1.25 -47.54 -35.10
N GLN A 80 1.36 -48.69 -35.74
CA GLN A 80 0.36 -49.73 -35.89
C GLN A 80 0.73 -50.93 -35.00
N PHE A 81 -0.30 -51.74 -34.69
CA PHE A 81 -0.31 -53.12 -34.16
C PHE A 81 -0.61 -53.30 -32.64
N PRO A 82 -1.21 -54.44 -32.24
CA PRO A 82 -2.59 -54.83 -32.54
C PRO A 82 -3.38 -55.37 -31.31
N ASN A 83 -4.70 -55.47 -31.49
CA ASN A 83 -5.68 -56.38 -30.88
C ASN A 83 -5.30 -57.23 -29.64
N LEU A 84 -6.12 -57.11 -28.59
CA LEU A 84 -6.58 -58.24 -27.79
C LEU A 84 -7.91 -57.90 -27.07
N LEU A 85 -8.98 -58.43 -27.65
CA LEU A 85 -10.10 -59.19 -27.05
C LEU A 85 -10.73 -58.81 -25.69
N GLN A 86 -12.06 -59.03 -25.69
CA GLN A 86 -12.99 -59.27 -24.56
C GLN A 86 -13.45 -58.00 -23.81
N GLY A 87 -14.71 -57.60 -23.80
CA GLY A 87 -15.95 -58.38 -23.89
C GLY A 87 -16.50 -58.64 -22.49
N ALA A 88 -17.25 -57.68 -21.94
CA ALA A 88 -18.23 -57.94 -20.87
C ALA A 88 -19.20 -56.76 -20.71
N CYS A 89 -20.43 -56.99 -21.14
CA CYS A 89 -21.64 -56.37 -20.59
C CYS A 89 -21.60 -56.41 -19.06
N MET A 90 -21.96 -55.31 -18.37
CA MET A 90 -23.03 -55.31 -17.37
C MET A 90 -23.28 -53.92 -16.76
N ARG A 91 -24.53 -53.48 -16.93
CA ARG A 91 -25.43 -52.96 -15.88
C ARG A 91 -24.99 -51.74 -15.07
N VAL A 92 -25.62 -50.61 -15.42
CA VAL A 92 -26.40 -49.74 -14.53
C VAL A 92 -26.22 -50.01 -13.04
N ASN A 93 -25.60 -49.05 -12.34
CA ASN A 93 -26.01 -48.68 -10.99
C ASN A 93 -25.69 -47.20 -10.75
N VAL A 94 -26.69 -46.39 -11.04
CA VAL A 94 -26.86 -45.04 -10.52
C VAL A 94 -27.17 -45.17 -9.02
N LEU A 95 -26.14 -45.18 -8.19
CA LEU A 95 -26.22 -44.91 -6.75
C LEU A 95 -25.52 -43.56 -6.58
N LEU A 96 -26.24 -42.43 -6.73
CA LEU A 96 -26.95 -41.76 -5.64
C LEU A 96 -26.16 -41.76 -4.31
N SER A 97 -24.89 -41.36 -4.35
CA SER A 97 -24.20 -40.81 -3.19
C SER A 97 -24.67 -39.37 -2.97
N LEU A 98 -25.91 -39.24 -2.53
CA LEU A 98 -26.51 -38.03 -1.95
C LEU A 98 -25.93 -37.85 -0.53
N ALA A 99 -24.61 -37.74 -0.44
CA ALA A 99 -23.92 -37.43 0.80
C ALA A 99 -23.84 -35.92 0.93
N LEU A 100 -24.87 -35.36 1.57
CA LEU A 100 -24.78 -34.20 2.46
C LEU A 100 -23.80 -33.12 1.99
N LEU A 101 -24.22 -32.37 0.97
CA LEU A 101 -23.84 -30.96 0.83
C LEU A 101 -24.49 -30.20 2.01
N SER A 102 -23.99 -30.42 3.23
CA SER A 102 -24.22 -29.50 4.34
C SER A 102 -23.48 -28.23 3.99
N LEU A 103 -24.13 -27.38 3.17
CA LEU A 103 -23.83 -25.97 3.10
C LEU A 103 -23.90 -25.47 4.53
N SER A 104 -22.73 -25.39 5.15
CA SER A 104 -22.54 -24.67 6.38
C SER A 104 -22.89 -23.24 6.02
N LEU A 105 -24.13 -22.84 6.30
CA LEU A 105 -24.45 -21.44 6.52
C LEU A 105 -23.60 -21.03 7.72
N SER A 106 -22.33 -20.69 7.48
CA SER A 106 -21.48 -20.05 8.48
C SER A 106 -22.16 -18.72 8.77
N ALA A 107 -22.95 -18.71 9.85
CA ALA A 107 -23.56 -17.50 10.35
C ALA A 107 -22.43 -16.46 10.48
N SER A 108 -22.58 -15.35 9.76
CA SER A 108 -21.62 -14.25 9.76
C SER A 108 -21.37 -13.81 11.21
N THR A 109 -20.22 -14.17 11.76
CA THR A 109 -19.84 -13.82 13.13
C THR A 109 -19.52 -12.33 13.19
N PRO A 110 -20.11 -11.55 14.12
CA PRO A 110 -19.78 -10.14 14.26
C PRO A 110 -18.44 -9.95 14.98
N ILE A 111 -17.79 -8.80 14.76
CA ILE A 111 -16.59 -8.38 15.49
C ILE A 111 -17.02 -7.74 16.82
N ASP A 112 -16.60 -8.33 17.95
CA ASP A 112 -16.89 -7.79 19.29
C ASP A 112 -15.71 -6.96 19.82
N LYS A 113 -14.48 -7.29 19.43
CA LYS A 113 -13.27 -6.67 19.97
C LYS A 113 -12.17 -6.51 18.93
N ILE A 114 -11.43 -5.41 19.01
CA ILE A 114 -10.22 -5.17 18.23
C ILE A 114 -9.09 -4.85 19.22
N VAL A 115 -7.97 -5.57 19.09
CA VAL A 115 -6.80 -5.45 19.96
C VAL A 115 -5.62 -4.96 19.14
N PHE A 116 -4.78 -4.12 19.76
CA PHE A 116 -3.58 -3.57 19.14
C PHE A 116 -2.34 -4.06 19.86
N GLU A 117 -1.33 -4.43 19.08
CA GLU A 117 0.00 -4.77 19.56
C GLU A 117 1.04 -3.85 18.91
N GLY A 118 2.09 -3.47 19.63
CA GLY A 118 3.16 -2.60 19.12
C GLY A 118 2.79 -1.11 19.01
N ASN A 119 1.66 -0.69 19.59
CA ASN A 119 1.22 0.70 19.60
C ASN A 119 1.83 1.52 20.75
N GLU A 120 3.15 1.59 20.82
CA GLU A 120 3.87 2.31 21.90
C GLU A 120 3.59 3.83 21.87
N LYS A 121 3.30 4.35 20.67
CA LYS A 121 3.38 5.76 20.33
C LYS A 121 2.03 6.45 20.13
N ILE A 122 1.04 5.72 19.63
CA ILE A 122 -0.35 6.19 19.59
C ILE A 122 -1.10 5.45 20.71
N PRO A 123 -1.70 6.18 21.67
CA PRO A 123 -2.46 5.55 22.74
C PRO A 123 -3.60 4.70 22.19
N THR A 124 -3.80 3.50 22.76
CA THR A 124 -4.87 2.56 22.36
C THR A 124 -6.24 3.25 22.30
N LYS A 125 -6.52 4.22 23.19
CA LYS A 125 -7.76 5.00 23.18
C LYS A 125 -8.03 5.69 21.83
N LYS A 126 -6.99 6.22 21.17
CA LYS A 126 -7.13 6.87 19.84
C LYS A 126 -7.40 5.84 18.75
N LEU A 127 -6.74 4.68 18.83
CA LEU A 127 -6.95 3.59 17.87
C LEU A 127 -8.33 2.96 18.02
N ASN A 128 -8.81 2.78 19.26
CA ASN A 128 -10.18 2.31 19.53
C ASN A 128 -11.24 3.24 18.93
N ALA A 129 -11.05 4.55 19.03
CA ALA A 129 -11.95 5.53 18.42
C ALA A 129 -11.94 5.44 16.88
N LEU A 130 -10.79 5.18 16.28
CA LEU A 130 -10.66 4.98 14.83
C LEU A 130 -11.42 3.73 14.36
N VAL A 131 -11.29 2.62 15.08
CA VAL A 131 -11.86 1.33 14.65
C VAL A 131 -13.28 1.06 15.14
N GLN A 132 -13.85 1.96 15.94
CA GLN A 132 -15.21 1.84 16.46
C GLN A 132 -16.29 1.52 15.40
N PRO A 133 -16.23 2.06 14.16
CA PRO A 133 -17.20 1.73 13.11
C PRO A 133 -17.20 0.27 12.63
N TYR A 134 -16.14 -0.48 12.97
CA TYR A 134 -15.99 -1.89 12.58
C TYR A 134 -16.58 -2.87 13.61
N LEU A 135 -16.89 -2.41 14.82
CA LEU A 135 -17.54 -3.25 15.83
C LEU A 135 -18.96 -3.61 15.37
N GLY A 136 -19.33 -4.88 15.50
CA GLY A 136 -20.58 -5.44 15.00
C GLY A 136 -20.61 -5.74 13.49
N LYS A 137 -19.55 -5.43 12.73
CA LYS A 137 -19.41 -5.86 11.33
C LYS A 137 -19.04 -7.33 11.25
N THR A 138 -19.21 -7.93 10.08
CA THR A 138 -18.80 -9.31 9.80
C THR A 138 -17.29 -9.49 10.03
N LEU A 139 -16.94 -10.51 10.80
CA LEU A 139 -15.58 -10.96 11.04
C LEU A 139 -15.12 -11.80 9.85
N ASP A 140 -14.57 -11.14 8.84
CA ASP A 140 -13.94 -11.77 7.70
C ASP A 140 -12.56 -11.17 7.43
N ALA A 141 -11.76 -11.88 6.63
CA ALA A 141 -10.42 -11.42 6.26
C ALA A 141 -10.45 -10.05 5.57
N SER A 142 -11.48 -9.78 4.75
CA SER A 142 -11.60 -8.49 4.06
C SER A 142 -11.79 -7.33 5.03
N THR A 143 -12.65 -7.48 6.03
CA THR A 143 -12.88 -6.44 7.05
C THR A 143 -11.65 -6.29 7.95
N ALA A 144 -11.01 -7.39 8.33
CA ALA A 144 -9.77 -7.35 9.12
C ALA A 144 -8.65 -6.59 8.41
N GLU A 145 -8.44 -6.83 7.10
CA GLU A 145 -7.47 -6.10 6.29
C GLU A 145 -7.82 -4.62 6.15
N ARG A 146 -9.10 -4.26 6.04
CA ARG A 146 -9.53 -2.85 6.05
C ARG A 146 -9.19 -2.16 7.37
N ILE A 147 -9.43 -2.83 8.51
CA ILE A 147 -9.07 -2.30 9.83
C ILE A 147 -7.56 -2.04 9.90
N ALA A 148 -6.73 -2.99 9.46
CA ALA A 148 -5.28 -2.82 9.43
C ALA A 148 -4.87 -1.64 8.53
N GLY A 149 -5.44 -1.53 7.32
CA GLY A 149 -5.17 -0.42 6.40
C GLY A 149 -5.55 0.95 6.96
N ASP A 150 -6.66 1.06 7.70
CA ASP A 150 -7.08 2.30 8.35
C ASP A 150 -6.14 2.69 9.49
N VAL A 151 -5.73 1.71 10.31
CA VAL A 151 -4.77 1.90 11.40
C VAL A 151 -3.43 2.37 10.83
N GLU A 152 -2.92 1.72 9.79
CA GLU A 152 -1.70 2.15 9.11
C GLU A 152 -1.84 3.58 8.57
N SER A 153 -2.95 3.88 7.89
CA SER A 153 -3.23 5.22 7.37
C SER A 153 -3.27 6.27 8.47
N PHE A 154 -3.80 5.93 9.65
CA PHE A 154 -3.82 6.81 10.81
C PHE A 154 -2.41 7.10 11.33
N TYR A 155 -1.54 6.08 11.39
CA TYR A 155 -0.14 6.26 11.74
C TYR A 155 0.59 7.18 10.74
N ARG A 156 0.38 6.94 9.44
CA ARG A 156 0.95 7.77 8.37
C ARG A 156 0.51 9.25 8.49
N LYS A 157 -0.79 9.51 8.73
CA LYS A 157 -1.33 10.86 8.98
C LYS A 157 -0.73 11.55 10.20
N ASN A 158 -0.35 10.80 11.23
CA ASN A 158 0.26 11.32 12.45
C ASN A 158 1.78 11.48 12.37
N ASN A 159 2.35 11.35 11.17
CA ASN A 159 3.77 11.45 10.83
C ASN A 159 4.63 10.23 11.19
N PHE A 160 4.04 9.04 11.28
CA PHE A 160 4.77 7.78 11.47
C PHE A 160 4.88 7.04 10.15
N SER A 161 5.75 7.54 9.27
CA SER A 161 5.86 7.06 7.89
C SER A 161 6.44 5.66 7.73
N LEU A 162 7.09 5.12 8.77
CA LEU A 162 7.72 3.79 8.75
C LEU A 162 6.92 2.72 9.49
N ALA A 163 5.77 3.09 10.06
CA ALA A 163 4.86 2.16 10.68
C ALA A 163 4.01 1.48 9.60
N TYR A 164 3.87 0.16 9.71
CA TYR A 164 2.85 -0.59 8.97
C TYR A 164 1.98 -1.35 9.97
N ALA A 165 0.73 -1.59 9.59
CA ALA A 165 -0.17 -2.42 10.39
C ALA A 165 -0.55 -3.65 9.58
N SER A 166 -0.65 -4.79 10.26
CA SER A 166 -1.06 -6.05 9.65
C SER A 166 -1.97 -6.81 10.60
N VAL A 167 -2.88 -7.62 10.06
CA VAL A 167 -3.67 -8.55 10.87
C VAL A 167 -2.72 -9.61 11.46
N ALA A 168 -2.58 -9.65 12.78
CA ALA A 168 -1.79 -10.67 13.47
C ALA A 168 -2.58 -11.95 13.68
N SER A 169 -3.84 -11.83 14.07
CA SER A 169 -4.73 -12.97 14.26
C SER A 169 -6.19 -12.57 14.16
N ILE A 170 -7.02 -13.55 13.77
CA ILE A 170 -8.47 -13.48 13.81
C ILE A 170 -8.93 -14.64 14.70
N ASP A 171 -9.54 -14.31 15.83
CA ASP A 171 -10.12 -15.28 16.75
C ASP A 171 -11.64 -15.28 16.57
N GLU A 172 -12.14 -16.25 15.80
CA GLU A 172 -13.58 -16.38 15.52
C GLU A 172 -14.40 -16.75 16.76
N LYS A 173 -13.80 -17.49 17.70
CA LYS A 173 -14.49 -17.91 18.93
C LYS A 173 -14.70 -16.72 19.86
N ASN A 174 -13.66 -15.91 20.04
CA ASN A 174 -13.70 -14.71 20.87
C ASN A 174 -14.08 -13.45 20.09
N ARG A 175 -14.45 -13.59 18.81
CA ARG A 175 -14.87 -12.50 17.91
C ARG A 175 -13.91 -11.32 17.93
N THR A 176 -12.61 -11.62 17.96
CA THR A 176 -11.54 -10.66 18.19
C THR A 176 -10.61 -10.58 16.98
N VAL A 177 -10.32 -9.36 16.54
CA VAL A 177 -9.26 -9.07 15.55
C VAL A 177 -8.06 -8.47 16.27
N THR A 178 -6.87 -9.06 16.08
CA THR A 178 -5.62 -8.50 16.59
C THR A 178 -4.87 -7.83 15.45
N VAL A 179 -4.60 -6.53 15.58
CA VAL A 179 -3.82 -5.74 14.63
C VAL A 179 -2.44 -5.50 15.23
N SER A 180 -1.41 -5.97 14.54
CA SER A 180 -0.02 -5.74 14.93
C SER A 180 0.53 -4.54 14.18
N ILE A 181 1.08 -3.59 14.93
CA ILE A 181 1.75 -2.41 14.42
C ILE A 181 3.25 -2.65 14.53
N LYS A 182 3.91 -2.69 13.38
CA LYS A 182 5.33 -3.02 13.26
C LYS A 182 6.06 -1.91 12.51
N LYS A 183 7.38 -2.01 12.55
CA LYS A 183 8.29 -1.17 11.77
C LYS A 183 8.97 -1.99 10.68
N TYR A 184 9.24 -1.38 9.54
CA TYR A 184 10.17 -1.98 8.58
C TYR A 184 11.57 -2.02 9.22
N THR A 185 12.18 -3.21 9.28
CA THR A 185 13.46 -3.48 9.97
C THR A 185 14.67 -2.74 9.38
N ASP A 186 14.53 -2.21 8.18
CA ASP A 186 15.67 -1.90 7.33
C ASP A 186 15.94 -0.39 7.17
N PHE A 187 15.21 0.49 7.87
CA PHE A 187 15.52 1.92 7.89
C PHE A 187 16.61 2.22 8.93
N ASN A 188 17.82 2.47 8.42
CA ASN A 188 19.08 2.93 9.05
C ASN A 188 19.10 3.14 10.58
N ARG A 189 20.18 2.68 11.23
CA ARG A 189 20.45 2.64 12.69
C ARG A 189 20.21 3.97 13.45
N ARG A 190 20.16 5.11 12.76
CA ARG A 190 19.79 6.43 13.33
C ARG A 190 18.29 6.66 13.52
N SER A 191 17.45 5.82 12.93
CA SER A 191 15.98 5.84 13.05
C SER A 191 15.49 4.97 14.23
N ILE A 192 16.42 4.47 15.06
CA ILE A 192 16.17 3.60 16.20
C ILE A 192 15.82 4.48 17.40
N GLY A 193 14.58 4.91 17.36
CA GLY A 193 13.96 5.76 18.35
C GLY A 193 12.64 6.14 17.71
N GLU A 194 11.74 5.16 17.61
CA GLU A 194 10.34 5.40 17.91
C GLU A 194 9.90 6.87 17.63
N MET A 195 9.42 7.22 16.43
CA MET A 195 8.99 8.59 16.12
C MET A 195 10.07 9.71 16.17
N GLU A 196 10.81 9.95 15.09
CA GLU A 196 11.20 11.34 14.81
C GLU A 196 10.39 11.85 13.64
N ARG A 197 9.52 12.82 13.89
CA ARG A 197 8.88 13.58 12.83
C ARG A 197 10.00 14.30 12.10
N ARG A 198 10.43 13.81 10.94
CA ARG A 198 11.26 14.65 10.06
C ARG A 198 10.48 15.96 9.85
N PRO A 199 11.07 17.12 10.15
CA PRO A 199 10.42 18.40 9.91
C PRO A 199 10.03 18.46 8.42
N LEU A 200 8.79 18.89 8.16
CA LEU A 200 8.31 19.05 6.80
C LEU A 200 8.78 20.42 6.32
N HIS A 201 9.57 20.43 5.25
CA HIS A 201 10.01 21.64 4.59
C HIS A 201 9.07 21.93 3.42
N LYS A 202 8.37 23.07 3.48
CA LYS A 202 7.44 23.46 2.42
C LYS A 202 8.18 23.53 1.08
N GLY A 203 7.56 22.96 0.03
CA GLY A 203 8.14 22.95 -1.30
C GLY A 203 9.21 21.88 -1.55
N LEU A 204 9.43 20.95 -0.62
CA LEU A 204 10.29 19.77 -0.83
C LEU A 204 9.48 18.47 -0.79
N ILE A 205 9.95 17.41 -1.45
CA ILE A 205 9.41 16.05 -1.29
C ILE A 205 9.84 15.53 0.07
N ASN A 206 9.00 15.70 1.08
CA ASN A 206 9.35 15.30 2.43
C ASN A 206 9.13 13.80 2.66
N ARG A 207 8.06 13.24 2.09
CA ARG A 207 7.64 11.86 2.33
C ARG A 207 6.96 11.25 1.12
N VAL A 208 7.21 9.97 0.93
CA VAL A 208 6.57 9.17 -0.11
C VAL A 208 5.93 7.94 0.51
N PHE A 209 4.69 7.70 0.12
CA PHE A 209 3.91 6.53 0.46
C PHE A 209 3.64 5.72 -0.79
N PHE A 210 3.50 4.41 -0.62
CA PHE A 210 3.13 3.50 -1.69
C PHE A 210 1.77 2.87 -1.39
N THR A 211 0.98 2.67 -2.44
CA THR A 211 -0.23 1.85 -2.45
C THR A 211 -0.17 0.89 -3.64
N GLY A 212 -0.82 -0.27 -3.52
CA GLY A 212 -0.79 -1.32 -4.57
C GLY A 212 0.56 -2.05 -4.69
N ASN A 213 1.47 -1.88 -3.74
CA ASN A 213 2.77 -2.53 -3.72
C ASN A 213 2.70 -3.97 -3.19
N GLU A 214 2.12 -4.88 -3.96
CA GLU A 214 1.91 -6.28 -3.56
C GLU A 214 3.16 -7.16 -3.68
N LYS A 215 4.10 -6.80 -4.57
CA LYS A 215 5.21 -7.69 -4.99
C LYS A 215 6.58 -7.25 -4.51
N ILE A 216 6.75 -5.94 -4.28
CA ILE A 216 8.01 -5.35 -3.85
C ILE A 216 7.77 -4.68 -2.51
N SER A 217 8.63 -4.97 -1.53
CA SER A 217 8.52 -4.36 -0.22
C SER A 217 8.70 -2.85 -0.29
N THR A 218 7.92 -2.14 0.53
CA THR A 218 8.03 -0.68 0.72
C THR A 218 9.47 -0.25 0.94
N TYR A 219 10.23 -1.00 1.73
CA TYR A 219 11.65 -0.72 1.99
C TYR A 219 12.49 -0.65 0.71
N ARG A 220 12.36 -1.65 -0.18
CA ARG A 220 13.14 -1.68 -1.42
C ARG A 220 12.83 -0.47 -2.28
N LEU A 221 11.56 -0.10 -2.40
CA LEU A 221 11.17 1.09 -3.15
C LEU A 221 11.70 2.37 -2.50
N MET A 222 11.57 2.51 -1.19
CA MET A 222 12.09 3.66 -0.43
C MET A 222 13.60 3.84 -0.62
N LYS A 223 14.37 2.74 -0.73
CA LYS A 223 15.81 2.80 -0.99
C LYS A 223 16.11 3.38 -2.37
N GLU A 224 15.34 3.02 -3.39
CA GLU A 224 15.52 3.55 -4.75
C GLU A 224 15.16 5.03 -4.86
N ILE A 225 14.13 5.47 -4.13
CA ILE A 225 13.67 6.87 -4.15
C ILE A 225 14.32 7.75 -3.10
N GLU A 226 15.22 7.21 -2.25
CA GLU A 226 15.92 7.96 -1.20
C GLU A 226 16.59 9.24 -1.72
N PRO A 227 17.26 9.24 -2.90
CA PRO A 227 17.88 10.45 -3.46
C PRO A 227 16.88 11.55 -3.84
N LEU A 228 15.60 11.22 -3.97
CA LEU A 228 14.53 12.16 -4.31
C LEU A 228 13.85 12.74 -3.07
N LEU A 229 14.14 12.24 -1.87
CA LEU A 229 13.63 12.82 -0.64
C LEU A 229 14.41 14.09 -0.30
N GLY A 230 13.69 15.17 0.02
CA GLY A 230 14.25 16.49 0.31
C GLY A 230 14.60 17.31 -0.93
N THR A 231 14.34 16.82 -2.14
CA THR A 231 14.41 17.62 -3.37
C THR A 231 13.17 18.49 -3.52
N GLU A 232 13.17 19.41 -4.48
CA GLU A 232 12.02 20.28 -4.75
C GLU A 232 10.76 19.49 -5.11
N HIS A 233 9.62 19.91 -4.56
CA HIS A 233 8.30 19.38 -4.87
C HIS A 233 7.75 20.07 -6.13
N ASN A 234 8.25 19.65 -7.29
CA ASN A 234 7.86 20.12 -8.61
C ASN A 234 7.54 18.94 -9.57
N ASP A 235 6.92 19.23 -10.70
CA ASP A 235 6.45 18.21 -11.65
C ASP A 235 7.58 17.31 -12.16
N ASP A 236 8.77 17.87 -12.40
CA ASP A 236 9.95 17.12 -12.85
C ASP A 236 10.42 16.12 -11.80
N ALA A 237 10.44 16.52 -10.52
CA ALA A 237 10.84 15.65 -9.42
C ALA A 237 9.80 14.54 -9.19
N LEU A 238 8.50 14.86 -9.29
CA LEU A 238 7.43 13.88 -9.20
C LEU A 238 7.45 12.89 -10.38
N ALA A 239 7.73 13.37 -11.59
CA ALA A 239 7.90 12.51 -12.77
C ALA A 239 9.11 11.57 -12.60
N LYS A 240 10.23 12.07 -12.08
CA LYS A 240 11.39 11.23 -11.72
C LYS A 240 11.03 10.19 -10.67
N LEU A 241 10.30 10.58 -9.62
CA LEU A 241 9.84 9.66 -8.58
C LEU A 241 9.03 8.49 -9.15
N VAL A 242 8.01 8.80 -9.95
CA VAL A 242 7.16 7.79 -10.61
C VAL A 242 8.02 6.87 -11.48
N LYS A 243 8.89 7.46 -12.31
CA LYS A 243 9.74 6.70 -13.22
C LYS A 243 10.71 5.77 -12.47
N THR A 244 11.36 6.24 -11.40
CA THR A 244 12.24 5.41 -10.58
C THR A 244 11.52 4.19 -10.00
N VAL A 245 10.29 4.38 -9.49
CA VAL A 245 9.48 3.30 -8.93
C VAL A 245 9.09 2.30 -10.03
N GLU A 246 8.64 2.80 -11.18
CA GLU A 246 8.24 1.99 -12.32
C GLU A 246 9.39 1.17 -12.90
N ASP A 247 10.53 1.83 -13.16
CA ASP A 247 11.75 1.18 -13.66
C ASP A 247 12.24 0.10 -12.71
N TYR A 248 12.14 0.33 -11.39
CA TYR A 248 12.48 -0.68 -10.40
C TYR A 248 11.58 -1.92 -10.50
N TYR A 249 10.27 -1.75 -10.62
CA TYR A 249 9.35 -2.88 -10.83
C TYR A 249 9.66 -3.65 -12.12
N ARG A 250 9.89 -2.93 -13.22
CA ARG A 250 10.19 -3.54 -14.53
C ARG A 250 11.50 -4.31 -14.51
N SER A 251 12.52 -3.80 -13.83
CA SER A 251 13.80 -4.50 -13.63
C SER A 251 13.66 -5.84 -12.90
N ARG A 252 12.57 -6.04 -12.16
CA ARG A 252 12.24 -7.27 -11.42
C ARG A 252 11.21 -8.14 -12.13
N ARG A 253 11.12 -8.04 -13.46
CA ARG A 253 10.22 -8.83 -14.33
C ARG A 253 8.72 -8.50 -14.16
N TYR A 254 8.38 -7.38 -13.53
CA TYR A 254 6.99 -6.90 -13.48
C TYR A 254 6.74 -5.91 -14.62
N GLU A 255 6.83 -6.39 -15.86
CA GLU A 255 6.83 -5.54 -17.06
C GLU A 255 5.50 -4.81 -17.34
N LEU A 256 4.41 -5.27 -16.71
CA LEU A 256 3.10 -4.64 -16.79
C LEU A 256 2.83 -3.68 -15.63
N ALA A 257 3.76 -3.52 -14.70
CA ALA A 257 3.61 -2.55 -13.62
C ALA A 257 3.86 -1.13 -14.15
N TYR A 258 3.03 -0.21 -13.67
CA TYR A 258 3.23 1.23 -13.84
C TYR A 258 2.95 1.94 -12.53
N ALA A 259 3.55 3.11 -12.36
CA ALA A 259 3.34 3.95 -11.19
C ALA A 259 2.67 5.27 -11.59
N GLU A 260 1.94 5.89 -10.67
CA GLU A 260 1.40 7.24 -10.84
C GLU A 260 1.25 7.94 -9.49
N ILE A 261 1.26 9.27 -9.50
CA ILE A 261 0.96 10.06 -8.29
C ILE A 261 -0.55 9.97 -8.02
N ALA A 262 -0.93 9.29 -6.94
CA ALA A 262 -2.32 9.22 -6.49
C ALA A 262 -2.71 10.47 -5.69
N GLN A 263 -1.76 11.02 -4.92
CA GLN A 263 -1.95 12.22 -4.12
C GLN A 263 -0.61 12.91 -3.89
N ALA A 264 -0.58 14.23 -3.94
CA ALA A 264 0.56 15.04 -3.51
C ALA A 264 0.02 16.32 -2.84
N ASP A 265 0.59 16.72 -1.71
CA ASP A 265 0.18 17.92 -0.98
C ASP A 265 1.29 18.98 -0.88
N ASP A 266 0.91 20.19 -0.49
CA ASP A 266 1.84 21.33 -0.33
C ASP A 266 2.89 21.12 0.77
N ASN A 267 2.69 20.12 1.63
CA ASN A 267 3.64 19.73 2.67
C ASN A 267 4.65 18.69 2.15
N GLY A 268 4.62 18.37 0.86
CA GLY A 268 5.56 17.41 0.26
C GLY A 268 5.27 15.97 0.66
N ILE A 269 4.03 15.66 1.00
CA ILE A 269 3.58 14.30 1.25
C ILE A 269 3.00 13.75 -0.04
N VAL A 270 3.68 12.76 -0.61
CA VAL A 270 3.34 12.16 -1.90
C VAL A 270 2.91 10.72 -1.71
N THR A 271 1.84 10.29 -2.38
CA THR A 271 1.41 8.90 -2.46
C THR A 271 1.52 8.43 -3.89
N VAL A 272 2.33 7.41 -4.12
CA VAL A 272 2.53 6.75 -5.41
C VAL A 272 1.68 5.47 -5.43
N ALA A 273 0.74 5.40 -6.37
CA ALA A 273 -0.01 4.18 -6.62
C ALA A 273 0.73 3.32 -7.64
N ILE A 274 0.93 2.05 -7.30
CA ILE A 274 1.48 1.04 -8.20
C ILE A 274 0.31 0.22 -8.73
N LYS A 275 0.20 0.17 -10.05
CA LYS A 275 -0.89 -0.49 -10.77
C LYS A 275 -0.33 -1.44 -11.81
N LYS A 276 -1.21 -2.27 -12.36
CA LYS A 276 -0.87 -3.26 -13.39
C LYS A 276 -1.72 -3.03 -14.63
N TYR A 277 -1.09 -3.01 -15.81
CA TYR A 277 -1.81 -3.06 -17.06
C TYR A 277 -2.51 -4.41 -17.23
N PRO A 278 -3.73 -4.45 -17.79
CA PRO A 278 -4.42 -5.71 -18.03
C PRO A 278 -3.72 -6.59 -19.07
N SER A 279 -2.96 -5.99 -20.00
CA SER A 279 -2.20 -6.70 -21.03
C SER A 279 -1.05 -5.85 -21.56
N PHE A 280 -0.09 -6.49 -22.24
CA PHE A 280 0.96 -5.79 -22.99
C PHE A 280 0.38 -4.87 -24.07
N LYS A 281 -0.72 -5.27 -24.72
CA LYS A 281 -1.42 -4.42 -25.69
C LYS A 281 -1.91 -3.11 -25.05
N ALA A 282 -2.47 -3.17 -23.85
CA ALA A 282 -2.89 -1.97 -23.12
C ALA A 282 -1.71 -1.07 -22.74
N ARG A 283 -0.58 -1.66 -22.34
CA ARG A 283 0.67 -0.92 -22.11
C ARG A 283 1.14 -0.20 -23.37
N TYR A 284 1.30 -0.92 -24.48
CA TYR A 284 1.73 -0.33 -25.76
C TYR A 284 0.78 0.75 -26.27
N ALA A 285 -0.53 0.60 -26.09
CA ALA A 285 -1.49 1.61 -26.50
C ALA A 285 -1.38 2.93 -25.72
N ARG A 286 -0.90 2.89 -24.47
CA ARG A 286 -0.71 4.07 -23.61
C ARG A 286 0.69 4.67 -23.77
N GLU A 287 1.72 3.83 -23.83
CA GLU A 287 3.13 4.25 -23.88
C GLU A 287 3.66 4.49 -25.29
N GLY A 288 3.11 3.79 -26.30
CA GLY A 288 3.51 3.89 -27.70
C GLY A 288 2.81 4.99 -28.50
N LYS A 289 2.19 5.97 -27.83
CA LYS A 289 1.65 7.20 -28.44
C LYS A 289 2.63 8.38 -28.36
N ASN A 290 3.91 8.11 -28.12
CA ASN A 290 5.00 9.07 -28.23
C ASN A 290 5.82 8.77 -29.48
#